data_AF-A0A7W2MGX9-F1
#
_entry.id   AF-A0A7W2MGX9-F1
#
_cell.length_a   1.000
_cell.length_b   1.000
_cell.length_c   1.000
_cell.angle_alpha   90.00
_cell.angle_beta   90.00
_cell.angle_gamma   90.00
#
_symmetry.space_group_name_H-M   'P 1'
#
loop_
_entity.id
_entity.type
_entity.pdbx_description
1 polymer ?
#
loop_
_entity_poly.entity_id
_entity_poly.type
_entity_poly.pdbx_seq_one_letter_code
_entity_poly.pdbx_strand_id
1 'polypeptide(L)'
;MNTQYLAIPTKYLLLSVILLLNPITTKASLIFINEIHYDNSGADKNEFVELAGTAGLNLLDWSLQFYNGTTGLIYKTTTIGDITLTDSNNGFGFLALAISGIQNGATSGIGDGIALVDNSNQVI
;
A
#
# COMPACT_ATOMS: atom_id res chain seq x y z
N MET A 1 -56.48 -10.70 -15.37
CA MET A 1 -55.07 -10.59 -14.94
C MET A 1 -54.72 -9.11 -14.93
N ASN A 2 -54.65 -8.48 -13.75
CA ASN A 2 -54.41 -7.05 -13.62
C ASN A 2 -52.90 -6.79 -13.55
N THR A 3 -52.32 -6.30 -14.64
CA THR A 3 -50.95 -5.78 -14.68
C THR A 3 -50.95 -4.35 -14.14
N GLN A 4 -50.68 -4.21 -12.84
CA GLN A 4 -50.36 -2.92 -12.23
C GLN A 4 -48.93 -2.55 -12.66
N TYR A 5 -48.79 -1.72 -13.69
CA TYR A 5 -47.50 -1.16 -14.05
C TYR A 5 -47.05 -0.19 -12.95
N LEU A 6 -45.91 -0.46 -12.34
CA LEU A 6 -45.27 0.45 -11.39
C LEU A 6 -44.77 1.67 -12.18
N ALA A 7 -45.61 2.70 -12.30
CA ALA A 7 -45.24 3.96 -12.94
C ALA A 7 -44.22 4.68 -12.05
N ILE A 8 -42.93 4.60 -12.38
CA ILE A 8 -41.90 5.38 -11.70
C ILE A 8 -42.16 6.86 -12.05
N PRO A 9 -42.49 7.72 -11.07
CA PRO A 9 -42.78 9.12 -11.35
C PRO A 9 -41.54 9.80 -11.97
N THR A 10 -41.74 10.63 -12.98
CA THR A 10 -40.67 11.35 -13.72
C THR A 10 -39.72 12.16 -12.83
N LYS A 11 -40.17 12.56 -11.63
CA LYS A 11 -39.34 13.21 -10.60
C LYS A 11 -38.20 12.31 -10.10
N TYR A 12 -38.42 10.99 -10.03
CA TYR A 12 -37.40 10.02 -9.63
C TYR A 12 -36.55 9.54 -10.80
N LEU A 13 -37.05 9.66 -12.03
CA LEU A 13 -36.31 9.35 -13.26
C LEU A 13 -35.14 10.33 -13.49
N LEU A 14 -35.35 11.62 -13.20
CA LEU A 14 -34.29 12.62 -13.31
C LEU A 14 -33.20 12.44 -12.24
N LEU A 15 -33.57 12.03 -11.02
CA LEU A 15 -32.63 11.81 -9.92
C LEU A 15 -31.78 10.54 -10.14
N SER A 16 -32.36 9.48 -10.72
CA SER A 16 -31.61 8.27 -11.07
C SER A 16 -30.66 8.48 -12.24
N VAL A 17 -31.03 9.30 -13.24
CA VAL A 17 -30.15 9.63 -14.37
C VAL A 17 -28.94 10.46 -13.93
N ILE A 18 -29.11 11.40 -13.00
CA ILE A 18 -27.98 12.19 -12.44
C ILE A 18 -27.02 11.30 -11.65
N LEU A 19 -27.51 10.30 -10.90
CA LEU A 19 -26.64 9.35 -10.19
C LEU A 19 -25.82 8.46 -11.13
N LEU A 20 -26.36 8.13 -12.31
CA LEU A 20 -25.72 7.27 -13.32
C LEU A 20 -24.72 8.01 -14.23
N LEU A 21 -24.74 9.35 -14.26
CA LEU A 21 -23.87 10.18 -15.09
C LEU A 21 -22.58 10.63 -14.39
N ASN A 22 -22.42 10.34 -13.10
CA ASN A 22 -21.17 10.62 -12.40
C ASN A 22 -20.16 9.52 -12.74
N PRO A 23 -19.02 9.84 -13.39
CA PRO A 23 -17.96 8.87 -13.55
C PRO A 23 -17.47 8.44 -12.16
N ILE A 24 -17.66 7.17 -11.81
CA ILE A 24 -17.00 6.56 -10.65
C ILE A 24 -15.55 6.35 -11.06
N THR A 25 -14.71 7.37 -10.85
CA THR A 25 -13.27 7.22 -11.03
C THR A 25 -12.72 6.52 -9.79
N THR A 26 -12.68 5.19 -9.82
CA THR A 26 -11.78 4.46 -8.93
C THR A 26 -10.39 4.57 -9.51
N LYS A 27 -9.52 5.39 -8.90
CA LYS A 27 -8.09 5.28 -9.17
C LYS A 27 -7.61 4.06 -8.40
N ALA A 28 -7.15 3.04 -9.10
CA ALA A 28 -6.35 2.00 -8.48
C ALA A 28 -5.15 2.68 -7.82
N SER A 29 -5.09 2.65 -6.50
CA SER A 29 -3.97 3.22 -5.77
C SER A 29 -2.78 2.29 -5.91
N LEU A 30 -1.75 2.75 -6.60
CA LEU A 30 -0.47 2.05 -6.70
C LEU A 30 0.39 2.40 -5.49
N ILE A 31 1.03 1.40 -4.90
CA ILE A 31 2.09 1.56 -3.91
C ILE A 31 3.06 0.39 -4.01
N PHE A 32 4.34 0.66 -3.81
CA PHE A 32 5.41 -0.33 -3.90
C PHE A 32 6.63 0.12 -3.08
N ILE A 33 7.54 -0.81 -2.82
CA ILE A 33 8.85 -0.52 -2.23
C ILE A 33 9.74 0.08 -3.33
N ASN A 34 10.13 1.34 -3.17
CA ASN A 34 10.89 2.10 -4.16
C ASN A 34 12.40 1.95 -3.97
N GLU A 35 12.87 2.04 -2.73
CA GLU A 35 14.29 1.95 -2.40
C GLU A 35 14.49 1.17 -1.08
N ILE A 36 15.62 0.48 -1.00
CA ILE A 36 16.04 -0.23 0.20
C ILE A 36 17.53 0.05 0.41
N HIS A 37 17.88 0.47 1.61
CA HIS A 37 19.25 0.59 2.06
C HIS A 37 19.42 -0.32 3.27
N TYR A 38 20.11 -1.45 3.08
CA TYR A 38 20.15 -2.55 4.03
C TYR A 38 21.57 -3.05 4.35
N ASP A 39 22.55 -2.75 3.50
CA ASP A 39 23.92 -3.20 3.67
C ASP A 39 24.87 -2.00 3.52
N ASN A 40 25.77 -1.87 4.48
CA ASN A 40 26.81 -0.87 4.47
C ASN A 40 28.17 -1.54 4.53
N SER A 41 29.15 -0.93 3.87
CA SER A 41 30.54 -1.30 4.14
C SER A 41 30.88 -0.95 5.60
N GLY A 42 31.15 -1.97 6.41
CA GLY A 42 31.43 -1.82 7.84
C GLY A 42 30.20 -2.14 8.70
N ALA A 43 29.90 -1.30 9.69
CA ALA A 43 28.72 -1.48 10.54
C ALA A 43 27.49 -0.82 9.89
N ASP A 44 26.33 -1.45 10.04
CA ASP A 44 25.06 -1.00 9.48
C ASP A 44 24.69 0.40 10.00
N LYS A 45 24.41 1.33 9.08
CA LYS A 45 24.12 2.74 9.36
C LYS A 45 23.11 3.30 8.36
N ASN A 46 22.15 4.06 8.87
CA ASN A 46 21.12 4.71 8.05
C ASN A 46 20.33 3.71 7.19
N GLU A 47 20.02 2.54 7.75
CA GLU A 47 19.17 1.57 7.08
C GLU A 47 17.74 2.10 6.95
N PHE A 48 17.14 1.93 5.77
CA PHE A 48 15.77 2.36 5.52
C PHE A 48 15.09 1.56 4.41
N VAL A 49 13.76 1.63 4.42
CA VAL A 49 12.90 1.23 3.30
C VAL A 49 12.09 2.44 2.87
N GLU A 50 12.12 2.78 1.59
CA GLU A 50 11.30 3.83 1.00
C GLU A 50 10.11 3.23 0.26
N LEU A 51 8.92 3.76 0.53
CA LEU A 51 7.70 3.48 -0.20
C LEU A 51 7.42 4.61 -1.18
N ALA A 52 7.03 4.27 -2.40
CA ALA A 52 6.44 5.21 -3.34
C ALA A 52 5.01 4.76 -3.65
N GLY A 53 4.08 5.71 -3.69
CA GLY A 53 2.68 5.40 -3.97
C GLY A 53 1.87 6.59 -4.40
N THR A 54 0.61 6.32 -4.73
CA THR A 54 -0.36 7.33 -5.16
C THR A 54 -0.54 8.36 -4.04
N ALA A 55 -0.37 9.64 -4.36
CA ALA A 55 -0.58 10.71 -3.41
C ALA A 55 -2.02 10.70 -2.86
N GLY A 56 -2.17 10.96 -1.57
CA GLY A 56 -3.42 10.86 -0.85
C GLY A 56 -3.76 9.45 -0.32
N LEU A 57 -2.95 8.42 -0.64
CA LEU A 57 -3.08 7.11 -0.01
C LEU A 57 -2.70 7.21 1.47
N ASN A 58 -3.61 6.79 2.34
CA ASN A 58 -3.37 6.64 3.78
C ASN A 58 -2.89 5.21 4.09
N LEU A 59 -1.82 5.11 4.87
CA LEU A 59 -1.12 3.87 5.21
C LEU A 59 -1.37 3.42 6.66
N LEU A 60 -2.41 3.92 7.32
CA LEU A 60 -2.82 3.48 8.64
C LEU A 60 -3.00 1.97 8.68
N ASP A 61 -2.32 1.34 9.64
CA ASP A 61 -2.32 -0.11 9.89
C ASP A 61 -1.67 -0.96 8.78
N TRP A 62 -0.96 -0.34 7.84
CA TRP A 62 -0.09 -1.06 6.92
C TRP A 62 1.18 -1.52 7.65
N SER A 63 1.94 -2.44 7.07
CA SER A 63 3.20 -2.88 7.66
C SER A 63 4.23 -3.33 6.63
N LEU A 64 5.50 -3.27 7.03
CA LEU A 64 6.59 -3.99 6.38
C LEU A 64 6.93 -5.23 7.21
N GLN A 65 6.91 -6.40 6.56
CA GLN A 65 7.29 -7.68 7.16
C GLN A 65 8.59 -8.18 6.54
N PHE A 66 9.56 -8.51 7.38
CA PHE A 66 10.89 -8.94 6.96
C PHE A 66 11.06 -10.43 7.22
N TYR A 67 11.46 -11.17 6.21
CA TYR A 67 11.56 -12.62 6.21
C TYR A 67 13.01 -13.06 6.14
N ASN A 68 13.38 -13.99 7.02
CA ASN A 68 14.68 -14.62 6.97
C ASN A 68 14.69 -15.63 5.82
N GLY A 69 15.55 -15.46 4.83
CA GLY A 69 15.60 -16.24 3.60
C GLY A 69 15.88 -17.72 3.82
N THR A 70 16.57 -18.09 4.90
CA THR A 70 16.87 -19.50 5.21
C THR A 70 15.69 -20.22 5.84
N THR A 71 15.02 -19.58 6.80
CA THR A 71 13.93 -20.21 7.57
C THR A 71 12.55 -19.95 6.97
N GLY A 72 12.40 -18.92 6.14
CA GLY A 72 11.12 -18.41 5.65
C GLY A 72 10.28 -17.72 6.72
N LEU A 73 10.80 -17.53 7.94
CA LEU A 73 10.07 -16.94 9.05
C LEU A 73 10.22 -15.42 9.08
N ILE A 74 9.18 -14.73 9.55
CA ILE A 74 9.24 -13.30 9.84
C ILE A 74 10.18 -13.09 11.03
N TYR A 75 11.19 -12.24 10.87
CA TYR A 75 12.09 -11.84 11.96
C TYR A 75 11.83 -10.42 12.46
N LYS A 76 11.11 -9.60 11.69
CA LYS A 76 10.78 -8.22 12.05
C LYS A 76 9.49 -7.78 11.36
N THR A 77 8.66 -7.04 12.08
CA THR A 77 7.51 -6.32 11.53
C THR A 77 7.59 -4.86 11.94
N THR A 78 7.43 -3.96 10.98
CA THR A 78 7.35 -2.52 11.21
C THR A 78 5.98 -2.04 10.77
N THR A 79 5.12 -1.67 11.72
CA THR A 79 3.81 -1.07 11.43
C THR A 79 3.98 0.37 10.97
N ILE A 80 3.26 0.74 9.92
CA ILE A 80 3.16 2.10 9.41
C ILE A 80 2.02 2.80 10.16
N GLY A 81 2.30 3.98 10.71
CA GLY A 81 1.30 4.77 11.42
C GLY A 81 0.28 5.43 10.49
N ASP A 82 -0.53 6.32 11.06
CA ASP A 82 -1.45 7.17 10.30
C ASP A 82 -0.68 8.20 9.45
N ILE A 83 -0.20 7.76 8.29
CA ILE A 83 0.57 8.56 7.35
C ILE A 83 -0.16 8.57 6.02
N THR A 84 -0.41 9.77 5.49
CA THR A 84 -0.92 9.97 4.15
C THR A 84 0.19 10.46 3.23
N LEU A 85 0.41 9.80 2.10
CA LEU A 85 1.43 10.19 1.14
C LEU A 85 1.11 11.58 0.54
N THR A 86 2.03 12.53 0.67
CA THR A 86 1.90 13.85 0.07
C THR A 86 2.35 13.84 -1.39
N ASP A 87 1.64 14.56 -2.27
CA ASP A 87 2.04 14.68 -3.67
C ASP A 87 3.37 15.43 -3.78
N SER A 88 4.42 14.69 -4.14
CA SER A 88 5.76 15.20 -4.36
C SER A 88 5.98 15.58 -5.81
N ASN A 89 5.35 14.84 -6.75
CA ASN A 89 5.22 15.18 -8.17
C ASN A 89 4.30 14.16 -8.87
N ASN A 90 3.62 14.58 -9.94
CA ASN A 90 2.84 13.71 -10.84
C ASN A 90 1.83 12.77 -10.14
N GLY A 91 1.32 13.16 -8.96
CA GLY A 91 0.36 12.34 -8.21
C GLY A 91 1.01 11.19 -7.43
N PHE A 92 2.31 11.24 -7.18
CA PHE A 92 3.05 10.29 -6.34
C PHE A 92 3.63 10.96 -5.10
N GLY A 93 3.63 10.23 -4.00
CA GLY A 93 4.31 10.59 -2.76
C GLY A 93 5.26 9.50 -2.30
N PHE A 94 6.19 9.88 -1.41
CA PHE A 94 7.24 9.02 -0.88
C PHE A 94 7.22 9.00 0.64
N LEU A 95 7.58 7.86 1.23
CA LEU A 95 7.75 7.68 2.66
C LEU A 95 8.99 6.83 2.93
N ALA A 96 10.04 7.45 3.50
CA ALA A 96 11.21 6.75 3.98
C ALA A 96 11.04 6.35 5.45
N LEU A 97 11.11 5.05 5.72
CA LEU A 97 11.03 4.47 7.06
C LEU A 97 12.44 4.07 7.49
N ALA A 98 12.97 4.72 8.53
CA ALA A 98 14.23 4.30 9.15
C ALA A 98 14.02 2.97 9.89
N ILE A 99 14.75 1.93 9.51
CA ILE A 99 14.57 0.57 10.03
C ILE A 99 15.94 -0.02 10.31
N SER A 100 16.29 -0.14 11.59
CA SER A 100 17.57 -0.71 12.00
C SER A 100 17.56 -2.24 12.01
N GLY A 101 18.68 -2.86 11.64
CA GLY A 101 18.91 -4.30 11.70
C GLY A 101 18.11 -5.06 10.65
N ILE A 102 18.17 -4.58 9.41
CA ILE A 102 17.75 -5.35 8.23
C ILE A 102 18.84 -6.38 7.97
N GLN A 103 18.44 -7.65 7.89
CA GLN A 103 19.39 -8.74 7.67
C GLN A 103 19.87 -8.78 6.20
N ASN A 104 21.14 -9.12 5.97
CA ASN A 104 21.78 -9.26 4.66
C ASN A 104 21.82 -10.72 4.19
N GLY A 105 20.73 -11.47 4.42
CA GLY A 105 20.63 -12.87 4.01
C GLY A 105 21.59 -13.81 4.74
N ALA A 106 21.53 -15.08 4.33
CA ALA A 106 22.38 -16.12 4.87
C ALA A 106 23.65 -16.31 4.05
N THR A 107 24.70 -16.80 4.72
CA THR A 107 25.99 -17.15 4.10
C THR A 107 25.87 -18.21 3.00
N SER A 108 24.76 -18.96 2.96
CA SER A 108 24.41 -19.92 1.92
C SER A 108 23.99 -19.29 0.58
N GLY A 109 23.99 -17.95 0.47
CA GLY A 109 23.61 -17.22 -0.74
C GLY A 109 22.10 -17.02 -0.91
N ILE A 110 21.30 -17.34 0.11
CA ILE A 110 19.86 -17.09 0.12
C ILE A 110 19.61 -15.72 0.75
N GLY A 111 19.09 -14.78 -0.04
CA GLY A 111 18.73 -13.45 0.41
C GLY A 111 17.45 -13.43 1.26
N ASP A 112 17.33 -12.43 2.10
CA ASP A 112 16.12 -12.16 2.88
C ASP A 112 15.03 -11.50 2.04
N GLY A 113 13.79 -11.53 2.56
CA GLY A 113 12.62 -10.95 1.91
C GLY A 113 12.02 -9.79 2.68
N ILE A 114 11.34 -8.90 1.98
CA ILE A 114 10.52 -7.83 2.57
C ILE A 114 9.17 -7.82 1.84
N ALA A 115 8.07 -7.82 2.60
CA ALA A 115 6.71 -7.68 2.07
C ALA A 115 6.08 -6.39 2.59
N LEU A 116 5.40 -5.66 1.71
CA LEU A 116 4.45 -4.63 2.07
C LEU A 116 3.08 -5.27 2.28
N VAL A 117 2.48 -5.05 3.43
CA VAL A 117 1.21 -5.66 3.83
C VAL A 117 0.22 -4.56 4.18
N ASP A 118 -0.97 -4.60 3.59
CA ASP A 118 -2.01 -3.61 3.84
C ASP A 118 -2.77 -3.84 5.15
N ASN A 119 -3.67 -2.90 5.48
CA ASN A 119 -4.52 -2.95 6.67
C ASN A 119 -5.52 -4.13 6.71
N SER A 120 -5.68 -4.85 5.60
CA SER A 120 -6.50 -6.06 5.48
C SER A 120 -5.66 -7.33 5.54
N ASN A 121 -4.39 -7.21 5.95
CA ASN A 121 -3.40 -8.28 6.00
C ASN A 121 -3.14 -8.95 4.64
N GLN A 122 -3.31 -8.21 3.54
CA GLN A 122 -2.95 -8.69 2.20
C GLN A 122 -1.56 -8.19 1.82
N VAL A 123 -0.76 -9.07 1.21
CA VAL A 123 0.51 -8.69 0.57
C VAL A 123 0.19 -7.93 -0.72
N ILE A 124 0.85 -6.80 -0.92
CA ILE A 124 0.72 -5.93 -2.10
C ILE A 124 1.75 -6.30 -3.16
#